data_AF-A0A9E6RAL7-F1
#
_entry.id   AF-A0A9E6RAL7-F1
#
_cell.length_a   1.000
_cell.length_b   1.000
_cell.length_c   1.000
_cell.angle_alpha   90.00
_cell.angle_beta   90.00
_cell.angle_gamma   90.00
#
_symmetry.space_group_name_H-M   'P 1'
#
loop_
_entity.id
_entity.type
_entity.pdbx_description
1 polymer ?
#
loop_
_entity_poly.entity_id
_entity_poly.type
_entity_poly.pdbx_seq_one_letter_code
_entity_poly.pdbx_strand_id
1 'polypeptide(L)'
;MSSPGSDDEPPQGEIGRQAVAALGGYVYQVYASTLAWLRLSDGELLYLEVAEDYAIASRGALTGVQVKNTAGSGRVTLQTEDVRTAIDTFVDLVSRNPDRVVSLRYLTTAEIGHERMIEHRVPKGPALAYWRQAALFADSAPLRSVLLKSKLKQDTLDFIAALDEEAFRSQFLKRIHWLCGAPNLADLISDIDDELIEFASTQRRLTSSQARRLRPALAEKVLSVASGEPPRRLRKKDLLELIDRHARIDVPIGHYEDLVANQRDKTVPQEALLAPPAVASSQDFSPANISTMRQTAEELLSVLDQIGSVLAENLQTALEDDRAGRSRKLREWLEEGRRAATNRAGIRCRRKPGPKRCGRKPCSPCATSMSRRLKACLTKPTS
;
A
#
# COMPACT_ATOMS: atom_id res chain seq x y z
N MET A 1 -53.84 -7.25 19.83
CA MET A 1 -52.60 -6.65 20.36
C MET A 1 -51.53 -6.82 19.30
N SER A 2 -51.37 -5.82 18.44
CA SER A 2 -50.31 -5.82 17.44
C SER A 2 -49.06 -5.24 18.11
N SER A 3 -47.97 -5.99 18.14
CA SER A 3 -46.69 -5.49 18.64
C SER A 3 -46.28 -4.24 17.85
N PRO A 4 -45.85 -3.16 18.50
CA PRO A 4 -45.24 -2.03 17.81
C PRO A 4 -43.94 -2.54 17.16
N GLY A 5 -43.80 -2.34 15.85
CA GLY A 5 -42.55 -2.58 15.16
C GLY A 5 -41.47 -1.73 15.82
N SER A 6 -40.36 -2.35 16.21
CA SER A 6 -39.23 -1.65 16.81
C SER A 6 -38.65 -0.67 15.79
N ASP A 7 -38.60 0.62 16.15
CA ASP A 7 -37.96 1.70 15.38
C ASP A 7 -36.45 1.46 15.09
N ASP A 8 -35.89 0.35 15.58
CA ASP A 8 -34.50 -0.08 15.42
C ASP A 8 -34.24 -1.00 14.21
N GLU A 9 -35.25 -1.35 13.41
CA GLU A 9 -35.01 -2.18 12.21
C GLU A 9 -34.44 -1.32 11.07
N PRO A 10 -33.22 -1.61 10.56
CA PRO A 10 -32.60 -0.80 9.52
C PRO A 10 -33.43 -0.85 8.23
N PRO A 11 -33.54 0.27 7.48
CA PRO A 11 -34.30 0.30 6.25
C PRO A 11 -33.73 -0.70 5.24
N GLN A 12 -34.61 -1.55 4.69
CA GLN A 12 -34.23 -2.53 3.67
C GLN A 12 -34.19 -1.84 2.30
N GLY A 13 -33.00 -1.80 1.68
CA GLY A 13 -32.79 -1.28 0.34
C GLY A 13 -32.66 -2.37 -0.71
N GLU A 14 -32.95 -2.03 -1.98
CA GLU A 14 -32.67 -2.92 -3.11
C GLU A 14 -31.17 -3.10 -3.32
N ILE A 15 -30.64 -4.31 -3.11
CA ILE A 15 -29.20 -4.63 -3.20
C ILE A 15 -28.60 -4.19 -4.55
N GLY A 16 -29.34 -4.34 -5.65
CA GLY A 16 -28.87 -3.98 -7.00
C GLY A 16 -28.81 -2.46 -7.28
N ARG A 17 -29.41 -1.62 -6.42
CA ARG A 17 -29.38 -0.16 -6.54
C ARG A 17 -28.37 0.50 -5.61
N GLN A 18 -27.65 -0.29 -4.81
CA GLN A 18 -26.63 0.21 -3.91
C GLN A 18 -25.34 0.57 -4.67
N ALA A 19 -24.81 1.76 -4.43
CA ALA A 19 -23.60 2.26 -5.10
C ALA A 19 -22.28 1.76 -4.48
N VAL A 20 -22.30 0.71 -3.65
CA VAL A 20 -21.16 0.26 -2.83
C VAL A 20 -19.92 -0.02 -3.68
N ALA A 21 -20.08 -0.73 -4.80
CA ALA A 21 -18.95 -1.04 -5.69
C ALA A 21 -18.35 0.21 -6.34
N ALA A 22 -19.19 1.15 -6.79
CA ALA A 22 -18.75 2.40 -7.40
C ALA A 22 -18.01 3.27 -6.38
N LEU A 23 -18.58 3.44 -5.17
CA LEU A 23 -17.93 4.16 -4.07
C LEU A 23 -16.60 3.51 -3.68
N GLY A 24 -16.55 2.19 -3.60
CA GLY A 24 -15.31 1.45 -3.33
C GLY A 24 -14.24 1.64 -4.41
N GLY A 25 -14.64 1.85 -5.67
CA GLY A 25 -13.73 2.22 -6.75
C GLY A 25 -13.12 3.60 -6.55
N TYR A 26 -13.96 4.62 -6.34
CA TYR A 26 -13.51 6.01 -6.14
C TYR A 26 -12.64 6.16 -4.88
N VAL A 27 -13.02 5.53 -3.78
CA VAL A 27 -12.21 5.54 -2.55
C VAL A 27 -10.82 4.96 -2.84
N TYR A 28 -10.74 3.81 -3.50
CA TYR A 28 -9.46 3.20 -3.83
C TYR A 28 -8.60 4.10 -4.73
N GLN A 29 -9.20 4.77 -5.71
CA GLN A 29 -8.52 5.73 -6.58
C GLN A 29 -7.98 6.95 -5.82
N VAL A 30 -8.76 7.52 -4.89
CA VAL A 30 -8.33 8.67 -4.07
C VAL A 30 -7.13 8.29 -3.20
N TYR A 31 -7.18 7.13 -2.54
CA TYR A 31 -6.06 6.67 -1.72
C TYR A 31 -4.82 6.34 -2.59
N ALA A 32 -4.99 5.73 -3.77
CA ALA A 32 -3.88 5.47 -4.68
C ALA A 32 -3.22 6.77 -5.16
N SER A 33 -4.02 7.79 -5.47
CA SER A 33 -3.55 9.13 -5.85
C SER A 33 -2.88 9.85 -4.68
N THR A 34 -3.37 9.65 -3.45
CA THR A 34 -2.77 10.19 -2.22
C THR A 34 -1.37 9.61 -2.01
N LEU A 35 -1.21 8.29 -2.15
CA LEU A 35 0.09 7.65 -2.08
C LEU A 35 1.05 8.16 -3.18
N ALA A 36 0.54 8.35 -4.40
CA ALA A 36 1.32 8.94 -5.49
C ALA A 36 1.77 10.37 -5.18
N TRP A 37 0.93 11.17 -4.52
CA TRP A 37 1.29 12.54 -4.12
C TRP A 37 2.38 12.58 -3.05
N LEU A 38 2.33 11.67 -2.06
CA LEU A 38 3.37 11.54 -1.04
C LEU A 38 4.73 11.23 -1.66
N ARG A 39 4.74 10.35 -2.67
CA ARG A 39 5.93 9.89 -3.40
C ARG A 39 6.39 10.82 -4.52
N LEU A 40 5.72 11.95 -4.73
CA LEU A 40 6.08 12.92 -5.75
C LEU A 40 7.51 13.44 -5.53
N SER A 41 8.31 13.48 -6.58
CA SER A 41 9.65 14.08 -6.58
C SER A 41 9.58 15.59 -6.77
N ASP A 42 10.70 16.27 -6.54
CA ASP A 42 10.80 17.70 -6.82
C ASP A 42 10.65 17.99 -8.32
N GLY A 43 9.80 18.97 -8.65
CA GLY A 43 9.51 19.37 -10.03
C GLY A 43 8.50 18.48 -10.77
N GLU A 44 8.05 17.38 -10.16
CA GLU A 44 6.93 16.60 -10.68
C GLU A 44 5.59 17.26 -10.32
N LEU A 45 4.57 16.96 -11.12
CA LEU A 45 3.20 17.40 -10.95
C LEU A 45 2.27 16.18 -11.00
N LEU A 46 1.40 16.05 -10.00
CA LEU A 46 0.31 15.10 -10.01
C LEU A 46 -0.91 15.77 -10.66
N TYR A 47 -1.41 15.20 -11.74
CA TYR A 47 -2.67 15.58 -12.38
C TYR A 47 -3.73 14.55 -12.03
N LEU A 48 -4.93 14.99 -11.71
CA LEU A 48 -6.06 14.15 -11.32
C LEU A 48 -7.16 14.28 -12.38
N GLU A 49 -7.71 13.18 -12.88
CA GLU A 49 -8.86 13.19 -13.82
C GLU A 49 -8.62 13.98 -15.14
N VAL A 50 -7.39 13.99 -15.68
CA VAL A 50 -7.04 14.75 -16.91
C VAL A 50 -6.65 13.86 -18.09
N ALA A 51 -6.05 12.70 -17.83
CA ALA A 51 -5.59 11.77 -18.86
C ALA A 51 -6.03 10.35 -18.53
N GLU A 52 -5.78 9.98 -17.28
CA GLU A 52 -6.25 8.78 -16.62
C GLU A 52 -6.80 9.19 -15.26
N ASP A 53 -7.10 8.21 -14.41
CA ASP A 53 -7.49 8.42 -13.02
C ASP A 53 -6.52 9.36 -12.28
N TYR A 54 -5.21 9.19 -12.53
CA TYR A 54 -4.22 10.22 -12.27
C TYR A 54 -3.02 10.10 -13.22
N ALA A 55 -2.22 11.17 -13.33
CA ALA A 55 -0.97 11.15 -14.09
C ALA A 55 0.13 11.93 -13.36
N ILE A 56 1.37 11.46 -13.48
CA ILE A 56 2.56 12.17 -12.98
C ILE A 56 3.29 12.73 -14.20
N ALA A 57 3.51 14.04 -14.19
CA ALA A 57 4.22 14.73 -15.26
C ALA A 57 5.50 15.38 -14.74
N SER A 58 6.56 15.27 -15.52
CA SER A 58 7.80 16.02 -15.35
C SER A 58 8.12 16.78 -16.64
N ARG A 59 9.29 17.46 -16.70
CA ARG A 59 9.66 18.34 -17.84
C ARG A 59 9.68 17.63 -19.21
N GLY A 60 9.87 16.30 -19.26
CA GLY A 60 9.92 15.55 -20.52
C GLY A 60 9.26 14.17 -20.47
N ALA A 61 8.56 13.84 -19.39
CA ALA A 61 7.90 12.55 -19.23
C ALA A 61 6.47 12.73 -18.71
N LEU A 62 5.62 11.76 -19.07
CA LEU A 62 4.26 11.66 -18.61
C LEU A 62 3.96 10.20 -18.28
N THR A 63 3.59 9.92 -17.04
CA THR A 63 3.12 8.60 -16.62
C THR A 63 1.65 8.69 -16.30
N GLY A 64 0.79 8.14 -17.16
CA GLY A 64 -0.62 7.93 -16.86
C GLY A 64 -0.80 6.70 -15.97
N VAL A 65 -1.77 6.74 -15.05
CA VAL A 65 -2.12 5.60 -14.20
C VAL A 65 -3.63 5.38 -14.21
N GLN A 66 -4.04 4.18 -14.64
CA GLN A 66 -5.40 3.68 -14.50
C GLN A 66 -5.49 2.79 -13.26
N VAL A 67 -6.54 2.95 -12.46
CA VAL A 67 -6.77 2.33 -11.17
C VAL A 67 -8.09 1.58 -11.20
N LYS A 68 -8.05 0.29 -10.89
CA LYS A 68 -9.23 -0.60 -10.92
C LYS A 68 -9.31 -1.44 -9.65
N ASN A 69 -10.33 -1.21 -8.83
CA ASN A 69 -10.62 -2.06 -7.67
C ASN A 69 -11.54 -3.23 -8.07
N THR A 70 -10.95 -4.30 -8.59
CA THR A 70 -11.68 -5.39 -9.27
C THR A 70 -11.31 -6.80 -8.78
N ALA A 71 -10.73 -6.94 -7.58
CA ALA A 71 -10.41 -8.25 -6.98
C ALA A 71 -11.61 -9.22 -6.95
N GLY A 72 -12.82 -8.71 -6.72
CA GLY A 72 -14.06 -9.50 -6.74
C GLY A 72 -14.57 -9.88 -8.14
N SER A 73 -14.03 -9.28 -9.20
CA SER A 73 -14.47 -9.47 -10.59
C SER A 73 -13.74 -10.60 -11.32
N GLY A 74 -12.80 -11.28 -10.65
CA GLY A 74 -12.04 -12.39 -11.19
C GLY A 74 -10.65 -12.00 -11.68
N ARG A 75 -10.05 -12.86 -12.53
CA ARG A 75 -8.68 -12.66 -13.03
C ARG A 75 -8.66 -11.78 -14.27
N VAL A 76 -7.64 -10.94 -14.38
CA VAL A 76 -7.44 -10.04 -15.52
C VAL A 76 -6.53 -10.69 -16.58
N THR A 77 -6.87 -10.54 -17.86
CA THR A 77 -6.11 -11.10 -19.00
C THR A 77 -5.95 -10.04 -20.08
N LEU A 78 -5.13 -10.31 -21.10
CA LEU A 78 -5.00 -9.40 -22.24
C LEU A 78 -6.33 -9.14 -22.98
N GLN A 79 -7.29 -10.08 -22.85
CA GLN A 79 -8.59 -9.97 -23.50
C GLN A 79 -9.65 -9.25 -22.66
N THR A 80 -9.35 -8.95 -21.38
CA THR A 80 -10.22 -8.16 -20.52
C THR A 80 -10.43 -6.78 -21.16
N GLU A 81 -11.67 -6.29 -21.15
CA GLU A 81 -12.03 -5.02 -21.80
C GLU A 81 -11.21 -3.85 -21.27
N ASP A 82 -11.14 -3.67 -19.95
CA ASP A 82 -10.35 -2.60 -19.33
C ASP A 82 -8.86 -2.64 -19.75
N VAL A 83 -8.28 -3.83 -19.94
CA VAL A 83 -6.89 -3.98 -20.39
C VAL A 83 -6.72 -3.54 -21.84
N ARG A 84 -7.67 -3.88 -22.71
CA ARG A 84 -7.64 -3.43 -24.11
C ARG A 84 -7.85 -1.91 -24.20
N THR A 85 -8.78 -1.37 -23.41
CA THR A 85 -8.99 0.07 -23.26
C THR A 85 -7.73 0.77 -22.75
N ALA A 86 -7.01 0.19 -21.78
CA ALA A 86 -5.74 0.73 -21.31
C ALA A 86 -4.69 0.82 -22.44
N ILE A 87 -4.58 -0.23 -23.27
CA ILE A 87 -3.66 -0.22 -24.42
C ILE A 87 -4.04 0.87 -25.43
N ASP A 88 -5.32 0.99 -25.75
CA ASP A 88 -5.80 2.04 -26.66
C ASP A 88 -5.54 3.44 -26.09
N THR A 89 -5.74 3.61 -24.79
CA THR A 89 -5.52 4.90 -24.12
C THR A 89 -4.04 5.26 -24.08
N PHE A 90 -3.14 4.28 -23.92
CA PHE A 90 -1.69 4.54 -24.03
C PHE A 90 -1.33 5.12 -25.40
N VAL A 91 -1.81 4.54 -26.50
CA VAL A 91 -1.49 5.02 -27.86
C VAL A 91 -2.05 6.42 -28.08
N ASP A 92 -3.27 6.68 -27.64
CA ASP A 92 -3.88 8.01 -27.67
C ASP A 92 -3.11 9.02 -26.79
N LEU A 93 -2.58 8.60 -25.64
CA LEU A 93 -1.78 9.47 -24.78
C LEU A 93 -0.43 9.81 -25.43
N VAL A 94 0.19 8.87 -26.12
CA VAL A 94 1.41 9.09 -26.92
C VAL A 94 1.14 10.09 -28.04
N SER A 95 0.05 9.93 -28.80
CA SER A 95 -0.27 10.81 -29.92
C SER A 95 -0.58 12.25 -29.48
N ARG A 96 -1.22 12.42 -28.31
CA ARG A 96 -1.52 13.72 -27.72
C ARG A 96 -0.32 14.40 -27.06
N ASN A 97 0.79 13.69 -26.84
CA ASN A 97 1.97 14.20 -26.15
C ASN A 97 3.27 13.84 -26.90
N PRO A 98 3.46 14.29 -28.16
CA PRO A 98 4.58 13.87 -29.00
C PRO A 98 5.95 14.27 -28.45
N ASP A 99 6.03 15.37 -27.70
CA ASP A 99 7.27 15.89 -27.13
C ASP A 99 7.64 15.26 -25.76
N ARG A 100 6.88 14.25 -25.32
CA ARG A 100 7.09 13.60 -24.01
C ARG A 100 7.30 12.12 -24.15
N VAL A 101 8.14 11.59 -23.26
CA VAL A 101 8.24 10.15 -23.03
C VAL A 101 7.02 9.71 -22.22
N VAL A 102 6.05 9.09 -22.91
CA VAL A 102 4.82 8.61 -22.28
C VAL A 102 5.00 7.19 -21.74
N SER A 103 4.42 6.92 -20.58
CA SER A 103 4.29 5.59 -20.00
C SER A 103 2.91 5.44 -19.37
N LEU A 104 2.39 4.21 -19.30
CA LEU A 104 1.12 3.89 -18.69
C LEU A 104 1.33 2.83 -17.60
N ARG A 105 0.69 3.02 -16.45
CA ARG A 105 0.57 1.99 -15.41
C ARG A 105 -0.89 1.60 -15.26
N TYR A 106 -1.17 0.32 -15.38
CA TYR A 106 -2.49 -0.23 -15.12
C TYR A 106 -2.46 -0.94 -13.77
N LEU A 107 -3.04 -0.31 -12.76
CA LEU A 107 -3.08 -0.77 -11.37
C LEU A 107 -4.41 -1.43 -11.08
N THR A 108 -4.37 -2.70 -10.72
CA THR A 108 -5.58 -3.44 -10.37
C THR A 108 -5.37 -4.43 -9.23
N THR A 109 -6.37 -4.57 -8.37
CA THR A 109 -6.40 -5.59 -7.31
C THR A 109 -6.66 -7.00 -7.85
N ALA A 110 -7.04 -7.14 -9.13
CA ALA A 110 -7.23 -8.43 -9.78
C ALA A 110 -5.90 -9.11 -10.14
N GLU A 111 -5.84 -10.42 -9.94
CA GLU A 111 -4.70 -11.27 -10.28
C GLU A 111 -4.62 -11.61 -11.79
N ILE A 112 -3.43 -11.87 -12.32
CA ILE A 112 -3.23 -12.21 -13.74
C ILE A 112 -3.79 -13.59 -14.08
N GLY A 113 -4.75 -13.68 -15.00
CA GLY A 113 -5.33 -14.93 -15.51
C GLY A 113 -4.70 -15.45 -16.80
N HIS A 114 -5.04 -16.68 -17.17
CA HIS A 114 -4.75 -17.21 -18.50
C HIS A 114 -5.86 -16.86 -19.47
N GLU A 115 -5.48 -16.58 -20.72
CA GLU A 115 -6.44 -16.39 -21.79
C GLU A 115 -7.25 -17.68 -22.02
N ARG A 116 -8.58 -17.53 -22.15
CA ARG A 116 -9.50 -18.67 -22.28
C ARG A 116 -9.28 -19.42 -23.60
N MET A 117 -9.18 -18.69 -24.71
CA MET A 117 -9.01 -19.24 -26.05
C MET A 117 -7.53 -19.47 -26.36
N ILE A 118 -7.20 -20.59 -27.00
CA ILE A 118 -5.82 -20.97 -27.33
C ILE A 118 -5.17 -19.97 -28.28
N GLU A 119 -5.93 -19.44 -29.24
CA GLU A 119 -5.47 -18.45 -30.23
C GLU A 119 -5.01 -17.11 -29.62
N HIS A 120 -5.45 -16.82 -28.39
CA HIS A 120 -5.05 -15.62 -27.64
C HIS A 120 -3.90 -15.89 -26.66
N ARG A 121 -3.42 -17.13 -26.56
CA ARG A 121 -2.33 -17.48 -25.65
C ARG A 121 -0.98 -17.23 -26.28
N VAL A 122 -0.04 -16.86 -25.43
CA VAL A 122 1.38 -16.90 -25.75
C VAL A 122 2.00 -18.22 -25.25
N PRO A 123 3.13 -18.67 -25.80
CA PRO A 123 3.68 -20.00 -25.48
C PRO A 123 4.07 -20.21 -24.02
N LYS A 124 4.40 -19.15 -23.27
CA LYS A 124 5.00 -19.22 -21.93
C LYS A 124 4.08 -18.71 -20.80
N GLY A 125 2.82 -19.09 -20.83
CA GLY A 125 1.84 -18.79 -19.75
C GLY A 125 0.93 -17.60 -20.06
N PRO A 126 0.43 -16.88 -19.04
CA PRO A 126 -0.45 -15.73 -19.23
C PRO A 126 0.17 -14.64 -20.10
N ALA A 127 -0.58 -14.07 -21.04
CA ALA A 127 -0.02 -13.05 -21.94
C ALA A 127 0.46 -11.80 -21.19
N LEU A 128 -0.26 -11.35 -20.16
CA LEU A 128 0.17 -10.19 -19.35
C LEU A 128 1.44 -10.48 -18.52
N ALA A 129 1.63 -11.70 -18.03
CA ALA A 129 2.86 -12.09 -17.34
C ALA A 129 4.04 -12.17 -18.35
N TYR A 130 3.77 -12.72 -19.53
CA TYR A 130 4.75 -12.78 -20.62
C TYR A 130 5.15 -11.40 -21.14
N TRP A 131 4.24 -10.41 -21.10
CA TRP A 131 4.51 -9.03 -21.49
C TRP A 131 5.78 -8.47 -20.85
N ARG A 132 5.92 -8.65 -19.53
CA ARG A 132 7.11 -8.18 -18.80
C ARG A 132 8.38 -8.88 -19.26
N GLN A 133 8.31 -10.16 -19.60
CA GLN A 133 9.45 -10.90 -20.12
C GLN A 133 9.83 -10.40 -21.52
N ALA A 134 8.85 -10.22 -22.41
CA ALA A 134 9.04 -9.71 -23.77
C ALA A 134 9.58 -8.27 -23.78
N ALA A 135 9.14 -7.45 -22.83
CA ALA A 135 9.65 -6.09 -22.64
C ALA A 135 11.15 -6.08 -22.25
N LEU A 136 11.64 -7.10 -21.55
CA LEU A 136 13.02 -7.16 -21.05
C LEU A 136 13.98 -7.89 -22.00
N PHE A 137 13.70 -9.15 -22.31
CA PHE A 137 14.65 -10.02 -23.02
C PHE A 137 14.01 -11.13 -23.87
N ALA A 138 12.72 -11.46 -23.64
CA ALA A 138 12.07 -12.52 -24.40
C ALA A 138 11.66 -12.06 -25.81
N ASP A 139 11.38 -13.03 -26.67
CA ASP A 139 10.85 -12.80 -28.02
C ASP A 139 9.48 -12.09 -27.93
N SER A 140 9.38 -10.92 -28.55
CA SER A 140 8.16 -10.11 -28.57
C SER A 140 7.18 -10.49 -29.67
N ALA A 141 7.60 -11.28 -30.68
CA ALA A 141 6.77 -11.63 -31.83
C ALA A 141 5.46 -12.37 -31.46
N PRO A 142 5.44 -13.35 -30.53
CA PRO A 142 4.20 -14.02 -30.14
C PRO A 142 3.19 -13.05 -29.53
N LEU A 143 3.65 -12.12 -28.70
CA LEU A 143 2.79 -11.14 -28.05
C LEU A 143 2.24 -10.14 -29.07
N ARG A 144 3.10 -9.68 -30.00
CA ARG A 144 2.67 -8.80 -31.10
C ARG A 144 1.60 -9.46 -31.96
N SER A 145 1.75 -10.75 -32.27
CA SER A 145 0.75 -11.50 -33.04
C SER A 145 -0.61 -11.56 -32.34
N VAL A 146 -0.61 -11.78 -31.02
CA VAL A 146 -1.86 -11.80 -30.24
C VAL A 146 -2.49 -10.41 -30.19
N LEU A 147 -1.69 -9.34 -30.02
CA LEU A 147 -2.18 -7.96 -30.00
C LEU A 147 -2.84 -7.56 -31.31
N LEU A 148 -2.21 -7.87 -32.45
CA LEU A 148 -2.75 -7.55 -33.78
C LEU A 148 -4.04 -8.30 -34.12
N LYS A 149 -4.36 -9.39 -33.40
CA LYS A 149 -5.62 -10.14 -33.52
C LYS A 149 -6.65 -9.76 -32.45
N SER A 150 -6.25 -8.96 -31.48
CA SER A 150 -7.11 -8.55 -30.39
C SER A 150 -8.06 -7.44 -30.85
N LYS A 151 -9.17 -7.28 -30.13
CA LYS A 151 -10.16 -6.23 -30.38
C LYS A 151 -9.68 -4.88 -29.82
N LEU A 152 -8.62 -4.33 -30.40
CA LEU A 152 -8.08 -2.99 -30.15
C LEU A 152 -8.61 -2.02 -31.22
N LYS A 153 -8.51 -0.71 -30.98
CA LYS A 153 -8.87 0.30 -31.98
C LYS A 153 -7.93 0.23 -33.18
N GLN A 154 -8.41 0.66 -34.35
CA GLN A 154 -7.62 0.62 -35.58
C GLN A 154 -6.32 1.43 -35.46
N ASP A 155 -6.38 2.64 -34.90
CA ASP A 155 -5.20 3.49 -34.68
C ASP A 155 -4.12 2.78 -33.82
N THR A 156 -4.55 2.03 -32.81
CA THR A 156 -3.65 1.22 -31.96
C THR A 156 -3.03 0.08 -32.74
N LEU A 157 -3.81 -0.61 -33.58
CA LEU A 157 -3.30 -1.69 -34.43
C LEU A 157 -2.30 -1.17 -35.44
N ASP A 158 -2.58 -0.03 -36.07
CA ASP A 158 -1.71 0.63 -37.05
C ASP A 158 -0.42 1.11 -36.38
N PHE A 159 -0.52 1.72 -35.20
CA PHE A 159 0.62 2.11 -34.37
C PHE A 159 1.51 0.90 -34.07
N ILE A 160 0.94 -0.21 -33.59
CA ILE A 160 1.69 -1.44 -33.31
C ILE A 160 2.29 -2.03 -34.59
N ALA A 161 1.58 -2.00 -35.72
CA ALA A 161 2.04 -2.54 -37.00
C ALA A 161 3.23 -1.75 -37.57
N ALA A 162 3.28 -0.44 -37.37
CA ALA A 162 4.33 0.43 -37.89
C ALA A 162 5.69 0.29 -37.17
N LEU A 163 5.70 -0.17 -35.91
CA LEU A 163 6.94 -0.31 -35.13
C LEU A 163 7.80 -1.47 -35.65
N ASP A 164 9.13 -1.32 -35.69
CA ASP A 164 10.02 -2.48 -35.81
C ASP A 164 10.09 -3.27 -34.49
N GLU A 165 10.89 -4.34 -34.42
CA GLU A 165 10.99 -5.16 -33.21
C GLU A 165 11.56 -4.38 -32.01
N GLU A 166 12.59 -3.56 -32.24
CA GLU A 166 13.26 -2.80 -31.18
C GLU A 166 12.36 -1.68 -30.65
N ALA A 167 11.71 -0.94 -31.54
CA ALA A 167 10.75 0.10 -31.22
C ALA A 167 9.51 -0.48 -30.53
N PHE A 168 9.00 -1.63 -30.99
CA PHE A 168 7.90 -2.33 -30.31
C PHE A 168 8.27 -2.70 -28.88
N ARG A 169 9.49 -3.18 -28.65
CA ARG A 169 9.96 -3.49 -27.29
C ARG A 169 10.15 -2.23 -26.44
N SER A 170 10.86 -1.23 -26.97
CA SER A 170 11.33 -0.07 -26.20
C SER A 170 10.30 1.05 -26.02
N GLN A 171 9.48 1.29 -27.05
CA GLN A 171 8.51 2.38 -27.08
C GLN A 171 7.09 1.93 -26.72
N PHE A 172 6.78 0.63 -26.87
CA PHE A 172 5.45 0.10 -26.53
C PHE A 172 5.51 -0.82 -25.30
N LEU A 173 6.19 -1.97 -25.37
CA LEU A 173 6.15 -2.96 -24.29
C LEU A 173 6.75 -2.46 -22.97
N LYS A 174 7.92 -1.79 -23.01
CA LYS A 174 8.59 -1.23 -21.81
C LYS A 174 7.85 -0.04 -21.21
N ARG A 175 6.92 0.59 -21.94
CA ARG A 175 6.20 1.80 -21.53
C ARG A 175 4.85 1.51 -20.88
N ILE A 176 4.33 0.30 -21.03
CA ILE A 176 3.09 -0.14 -20.38
C ILE A 176 3.42 -1.11 -19.24
N HIS A 177 2.98 -0.79 -18.04
CA HIS A 177 3.23 -1.57 -16.82
C HIS A 177 1.92 -2.13 -16.25
N TRP A 178 1.83 -3.45 -16.20
CA TRP A 178 0.71 -4.17 -15.61
C TRP A 178 0.97 -4.44 -14.11
N LEU A 179 0.39 -3.61 -13.24
CA LEU A 179 0.45 -3.72 -11.79
C LEU A 179 -0.78 -4.48 -11.27
N CYS A 180 -0.88 -5.75 -11.67
CA CYS A 180 -1.94 -6.66 -11.26
C CYS A 180 -1.63 -7.30 -9.90
N GLY A 181 -2.67 -7.70 -9.16
CA GLY A 181 -2.52 -8.18 -7.77
C GLY A 181 -2.05 -7.07 -6.83
N ALA A 182 -2.41 -5.81 -7.13
CA ALA A 182 -2.09 -4.67 -6.29
C ALA A 182 -2.73 -4.81 -4.89
N PRO A 183 -2.16 -4.16 -3.85
CA PRO A 183 -2.68 -4.21 -2.49
C PRO A 183 -4.15 -3.81 -2.43
N ASN A 184 -4.91 -4.44 -1.53
CA ASN A 184 -6.29 -4.01 -1.27
C ASN A 184 -6.31 -2.64 -0.58
N LEU A 185 -7.50 -2.08 -0.35
CA LEU A 185 -7.63 -0.75 0.26
C LEU A 185 -6.99 -0.66 1.66
N ALA A 186 -7.10 -1.70 2.49
CA ALA A 186 -6.55 -1.68 3.85
C ALA A 186 -5.02 -1.66 3.81
N ASP A 187 -4.42 -2.47 2.94
CA ASP A 187 -2.96 -2.49 2.74
C ASP A 187 -2.46 -1.16 2.14
N LEU A 188 -3.19 -0.59 1.18
CA LEU A 188 -2.88 0.73 0.61
C LEU A 188 -2.93 1.85 1.66
N ILE A 189 -3.88 1.78 2.60
CA ILE A 189 -3.96 2.71 3.73
C ILE A 189 -2.75 2.54 4.65
N SER A 190 -2.30 1.30 4.88
CA SER A 190 -1.07 1.03 5.65
C SER A 190 0.16 1.63 4.97
N ASP A 191 0.29 1.45 3.65
CA ASP A 191 1.41 2.03 2.87
C ASP A 191 1.44 3.57 3.00
N ILE A 192 0.27 4.21 3.01
CA ILE A 192 0.17 5.67 3.19
C ILE A 192 0.59 6.08 4.60
N ASP A 193 0.18 5.33 5.62
CA ASP A 193 0.57 5.61 7.00
C ASP A 193 2.09 5.48 7.17
N ASP A 194 2.71 4.44 6.59
CA ASP A 194 4.15 4.21 6.66
C ASP A 194 4.93 5.34 5.96
N GLU A 195 4.53 5.72 4.75
CA GLU A 195 5.14 6.83 4.00
C GLU A 195 4.94 8.18 4.71
N LEU A 196 3.78 8.40 5.32
CA LEU A 196 3.51 9.58 6.14
C LEU A 196 4.43 9.66 7.34
N ILE A 197 4.64 8.54 8.05
CA ILE A 197 5.50 8.49 9.21
C ILE A 197 6.95 8.75 8.81
N GLU A 198 7.42 8.10 7.76
CA GLU A 198 8.76 8.32 7.23
C GLU A 198 8.96 9.78 6.82
N PHE A 199 8.04 10.32 6.02
CA PHE A 199 8.09 11.70 5.56
C PHE A 199 8.04 12.71 6.72
N ALA A 200 7.07 12.56 7.62
CA ALA A 200 6.81 13.52 8.68
C ALA A 200 7.86 13.48 9.80
N SER A 201 8.39 12.30 10.11
CA SER A 201 9.47 12.17 11.10
C SER A 201 10.77 12.79 10.58
N THR A 202 11.13 12.52 9.32
CA THR A 202 12.38 13.01 8.71
C THR A 202 12.34 14.50 8.38
N GLN A 203 11.25 14.99 7.79
CA GLN A 203 11.16 16.36 7.26
C GLN A 203 10.57 17.37 8.24
N ARG A 204 9.85 16.91 9.26
CA ARG A 204 9.03 17.78 10.13
C ARG A 204 9.11 17.44 11.62
N ARG A 205 9.88 16.40 12.00
CA ARG A 205 10.03 15.94 13.39
C ARG A 205 8.68 15.67 14.08
N LEU A 206 7.68 15.24 13.32
CA LEU A 206 6.39 14.87 13.87
C LEU A 206 6.47 13.44 14.44
N THR A 207 5.70 13.19 15.48
CA THR A 207 5.49 11.83 16.00
C THR A 207 4.66 11.00 15.02
N SER A 208 4.75 9.67 15.12
CA SER A 208 3.96 8.77 14.28
C SER A 208 2.44 8.96 14.46
N SER A 209 1.98 9.32 15.65
CA SER A 209 0.57 9.59 15.93
C SER A 209 0.10 10.89 15.26
N GLN A 210 0.93 11.93 15.23
CA GLN A 210 0.65 13.17 14.51
C GLN A 210 0.66 12.94 12.99
N ALA A 211 1.61 12.17 12.48
CA ALA A 211 1.70 11.83 11.06
C ALA A 211 0.42 11.13 10.56
N ARG A 212 -0.08 10.12 11.28
CA ARG A 212 -1.31 9.39 10.91
C ARG A 212 -2.56 10.28 10.87
N ARG A 213 -2.62 11.34 11.69
CA ARG A 213 -3.75 12.30 11.69
C ARG A 213 -3.82 13.13 10.41
N LEU A 214 -2.76 13.18 9.60
CA LEU A 214 -2.74 13.94 8.35
C LEU A 214 -3.44 13.22 7.20
N ARG A 215 -3.63 11.89 7.28
CA ARG A 215 -4.18 11.08 6.20
C ARG A 215 -5.57 11.54 5.72
N PRO A 216 -6.56 11.80 6.60
CA PRO A 216 -7.87 12.30 6.15
C PRO A 216 -7.76 13.62 5.38
N ALA A 217 -6.95 14.57 5.87
CA ALA A 217 -6.74 15.86 5.21
C ALA A 217 -6.09 15.71 3.82
N LEU A 218 -5.17 14.75 3.66
CA LEU A 218 -4.57 14.46 2.36
C LEU A 218 -5.60 13.88 1.37
N ALA A 219 -6.35 12.86 1.80
CA ALA A 219 -7.38 12.25 0.97
C ALA A 219 -8.47 13.25 0.58
N GLU A 220 -8.91 14.08 1.54
CA GLU A 220 -9.85 15.17 1.29
C GLU A 220 -9.29 16.17 0.27
N LYS A 221 -8.02 16.58 0.42
CA LYS A 221 -7.39 17.51 -0.52
C LYS A 221 -7.30 16.93 -1.93
N VAL A 222 -6.95 15.66 -2.07
CA VAL A 222 -6.93 14.95 -3.35
C VAL A 222 -8.32 14.91 -3.96
N LEU A 223 -9.34 14.49 -3.19
CA LEU A 223 -10.73 14.46 -3.65
C LEU A 223 -11.21 15.84 -4.09
N SER A 224 -10.98 16.87 -3.28
CA SER A 224 -11.36 18.25 -3.57
C SER A 224 -10.74 18.76 -4.87
N VAL A 225 -9.46 18.45 -5.14
CA VAL A 225 -8.81 18.85 -6.40
C VAL A 225 -9.29 18.01 -7.58
N ALA A 226 -9.51 16.71 -7.40
CA ALA A 226 -10.04 15.84 -8.46
C ALA A 226 -11.45 16.24 -8.90
N SER A 227 -12.30 16.67 -7.97
CA SER A 227 -13.68 17.10 -8.25
C SER A 227 -13.78 18.59 -8.64
N GLY A 228 -12.68 19.33 -8.66
CA GLY A 228 -12.65 20.76 -8.96
C GLY A 228 -12.52 21.10 -10.46
N GLU A 229 -12.36 22.38 -10.75
CA GLU A 229 -12.11 22.89 -12.10
C GLU A 229 -10.66 22.67 -12.55
N PRO A 230 -10.40 22.42 -13.85
CA PRO A 230 -9.04 22.35 -14.38
C PRO A 230 -8.21 23.65 -14.18
N PRO A 231 -6.87 23.55 -14.05
CA PRO A 231 -6.09 22.32 -14.02
C PRO A 231 -6.13 21.66 -12.63
N ARG A 232 -6.64 20.43 -12.58
CA ARG A 232 -6.73 19.58 -11.40
C ARG A 232 -5.35 19.01 -11.08
N ARG A 233 -4.52 19.78 -10.40
CA ARG A 233 -3.11 19.45 -10.16
C ARG A 233 -2.68 19.66 -8.71
N LEU A 234 -1.75 18.83 -8.28
CA LEU A 234 -1.07 18.90 -6.98
C LEU A 234 0.45 18.85 -7.18
N ARG A 235 1.16 19.59 -6.34
CA ARG A 235 2.63 19.69 -6.30
C ARG A 235 3.15 19.21 -4.95
N LYS A 236 4.45 18.94 -4.88
CA LYS A 236 5.12 18.71 -3.59
C LYS A 236 4.96 19.89 -2.64
N LYS A 237 5.01 21.13 -3.16
CA LYS A 237 4.77 22.34 -2.36
C LYS A 237 3.39 22.31 -1.66
N ASP A 238 2.34 21.92 -2.38
CA ASP A 238 0.98 21.89 -1.83
C ASP A 238 0.87 20.87 -0.69
N LEU A 239 1.65 19.76 -0.77
CA LEU A 239 1.74 18.75 0.29
C LEU A 239 2.38 19.37 1.55
N LEU A 240 3.50 20.08 1.38
CA LEU A 240 4.20 20.73 2.47
C LEU A 240 3.31 21.78 3.17
N GLU A 241 2.63 22.63 2.38
CA GLU A 241 1.71 23.63 2.91
C GLU A 241 0.54 23.00 3.67
N LEU A 242 0.00 21.88 3.18
CA LEU A 242 -1.09 21.18 3.86
C LEU A 242 -0.62 20.59 5.20
N ILE A 243 0.56 19.97 5.23
CA ILE A 243 1.13 19.39 6.44
C ILE A 243 1.42 20.49 7.46
N ASP A 244 2.06 21.58 7.04
CA ASP A 244 2.40 22.68 7.94
C ASP A 244 1.12 23.29 8.55
N ARG A 245 0.03 23.41 7.79
CA ARG A 245 -1.28 23.87 8.30
C ARG A 245 -1.89 22.96 9.38
N HIS A 246 -1.71 21.65 9.27
CA HIS A 246 -2.36 20.68 10.17
C HIS A 246 -1.47 20.23 11.33
N ALA A 247 -0.15 20.41 11.21
CA ALA A 247 0.82 19.90 12.17
C ALA A 247 1.56 20.99 12.94
N ARG A 248 1.38 22.27 12.60
CA ARG A 248 2.00 23.39 13.31
C ARG A 248 0.94 24.27 13.98
N ILE A 249 1.37 24.89 15.07
CA ILE A 249 0.65 25.97 15.73
C ILE A 249 1.48 27.22 15.49
N ASP A 250 0.88 28.22 14.86
CA ASP A 250 1.50 29.53 14.75
C ASP A 250 1.48 30.22 16.11
N VAL A 251 2.66 30.51 16.66
CA VAL A 251 2.80 31.26 17.90
C VAL A 251 3.12 32.71 17.54
N PRO A 252 2.27 33.69 17.89
CA PRO A 252 2.59 35.11 17.73
C PRO A 252 3.93 35.46 18.38
N ILE A 253 4.71 36.34 17.75
CA ILE A 253 6.08 36.66 18.20
C ILE A 253 6.11 37.08 19.68
N GLY A 254 5.17 37.91 20.13
CA GLY A 254 5.10 38.32 21.54
C GLY A 254 4.93 37.15 22.52
N HIS A 255 4.08 36.16 22.21
CA HIS A 255 3.91 34.97 23.06
C HIS A 255 5.15 34.06 23.05
N TYR A 256 5.87 34.01 21.91
CA TYR A 256 7.14 33.31 21.86
C TYR A 256 8.20 34.00 22.71
N GLU A 257 8.29 35.33 22.64
CA GLU A 257 9.17 36.14 23.47
C GLU A 257 8.88 35.93 24.96
N ASP A 258 7.61 35.90 25.36
CA ASP A 258 7.19 35.60 26.74
C ASP A 258 7.58 34.18 27.18
N LEU A 259 7.43 33.18 26.31
CA LEU A 259 7.84 31.80 26.58
C LEU A 259 9.36 31.69 26.77
N VAL A 260 10.14 32.38 25.94
CA VAL A 260 11.61 32.40 26.04
C VAL A 260 12.07 33.18 27.26
N ALA A 261 11.45 34.32 27.58
CA ALA A 261 11.75 35.10 28.78
C ALA A 261 11.48 34.29 30.06
N ASN A 262 10.34 33.61 30.14
CA ASN A 262 9.99 32.76 31.28
C ASN A 262 10.89 31.52 31.44
N GLN A 263 11.55 31.06 30.37
CA GLN A 263 12.57 30.01 30.49
C GLN A 263 13.92 30.54 30.99
N ARG A 264 14.28 31.79 30.64
CA ARG A 264 15.49 32.46 31.16
C ARG A 264 15.39 32.77 32.65
N ASP A 265 14.20 33.11 33.15
CA ASP A 265 13.98 33.30 34.59
C ASP A 265 13.97 31.98 35.39
N LYS A 266 13.86 30.83 34.72
CA LYS A 266 13.96 29.50 35.33
C LYS A 266 15.35 28.87 35.24
N THR A 267 16.28 29.46 34.49
CA THR A 267 17.69 29.08 34.59
C THR A 267 18.25 29.55 35.91
N VAL A 268 18.48 28.61 36.83
CA VAL A 268 19.25 28.82 38.06
C VAL A 268 20.52 29.63 37.70
N PRO A 269 20.79 30.78 38.37
CA PRO A 269 21.94 31.59 38.06
C PRO A 269 23.21 30.73 38.06
N GLN A 270 24.05 30.87 37.04
CA GLN A 270 25.30 30.13 36.91
C GLN A 270 26.25 30.37 38.11
N GLU A 271 26.05 31.45 38.87
CA GLU A 271 26.71 31.72 40.15
C GLU A 271 26.31 30.74 41.28
N ALA A 272 25.12 30.15 41.24
CA ALA A 272 24.68 29.16 42.24
C ALA A 272 25.29 27.77 42.01
N LEU A 273 25.86 27.49 40.83
CA LEU A 273 26.59 26.24 40.55
C LEU A 273 28.10 26.32 40.86
N LEU A 274 28.64 27.53 41.09
CA LEU A 274 30.07 27.76 41.33
C LEU A 274 30.38 28.32 42.72
N ALA A 275 29.37 28.67 43.51
CA ALA A 275 29.58 29.01 44.91
C ALA A 275 29.83 27.73 45.73
N PRO A 276 30.95 27.62 46.48
CA PRO A 276 31.07 26.56 47.48
C PRO A 276 29.92 26.72 48.49
N PRO A 277 29.33 25.63 49.01
CA PRO A 277 28.21 25.72 49.93
C PRO A 277 28.66 26.54 51.14
N ALA A 278 28.09 27.74 51.29
CA ALA A 278 28.18 28.48 52.53
C ALA A 278 27.53 27.58 53.58
N VAL A 279 28.30 27.26 54.63
CA VAL A 279 27.82 26.57 55.81
C VAL A 279 26.75 27.48 56.44
N ALA A 280 25.49 27.25 56.07
CA ALA A 280 24.36 27.96 56.63
C ALA A 280 24.19 27.50 58.08
N SER A 281 24.21 28.47 58.99
CA SER A 281 23.86 28.31 60.38
C SER A 281 22.50 27.66 60.55
N SER A 282 22.44 26.73 61.49
CA SER A 282 21.38 25.78 61.79
C SER A 282 20.09 26.37 62.38
N GLN A 283 19.41 27.29 61.69
CA GLN A 283 18.15 27.87 62.21
C GLN A 283 16.90 27.84 61.33
N ASP A 284 16.92 27.43 60.06
CA ASP A 284 15.71 27.49 59.21
C ASP A 284 15.11 26.14 58.74
N PHE A 285 15.49 25.03 59.36
CA PHE A 285 14.78 23.75 59.13
C PHE A 285 13.60 23.59 60.10
N SER A 286 12.48 24.24 59.78
CA SER A 286 11.20 23.89 60.40
C SER A 286 10.78 22.49 59.94
N PRO A 287 10.38 21.58 60.86
CA PRO A 287 9.92 20.23 60.53
C PRO A 287 8.79 20.17 59.49
N ALA A 288 7.99 21.25 59.40
CA ALA A 288 6.88 21.37 58.45
C ALA A 288 7.33 21.42 56.98
N ASN A 289 8.50 21.99 56.69
CA ASN A 289 9.01 22.08 55.31
C ASN A 289 9.59 20.74 54.83
N ILE A 290 10.18 19.95 55.73
CA ILE A 290 10.71 18.62 55.40
C ILE A 290 9.57 17.63 55.17
N SER A 291 8.48 17.68 55.95
CA SER A 291 7.32 16.80 55.69
C SER A 291 6.63 17.16 54.38
N THR A 292 6.52 18.46 54.04
CA THR A 292 5.87 18.92 52.80
C THR A 292 6.67 18.50 51.56
N MET A 293 8.01 18.61 51.59
CA MET A 293 8.87 18.14 50.49
C MET A 293 8.87 16.62 50.36
N ARG A 294 8.81 15.89 51.48
CA ARG A 294 8.72 14.43 51.46
C ARG A 294 7.38 13.96 50.91
N GLN A 295 6.28 14.62 51.29
CA GLN A 295 4.94 14.32 50.78
C GLN A 295 4.81 14.60 49.28
N THR A 296 5.35 15.71 48.80
CA THR A 296 5.38 16.01 47.35
C THR A 296 6.28 15.06 46.56
N ALA A 297 7.39 14.59 47.13
CA ALA A 297 8.23 13.56 46.52
C ALA A 297 7.53 12.19 46.47
N GLU A 298 6.82 11.81 47.53
CA GLU A 298 6.03 10.56 47.59
C GLU A 298 4.83 10.60 46.62
N GLU A 299 4.16 11.75 46.46
CA GLU A 299 3.10 11.95 45.47
C GLU A 299 3.62 11.87 44.03
N LEU A 300 4.76 12.48 43.73
CA LEU A 300 5.37 12.40 42.39
C LEU A 300 5.83 10.98 42.04
N LEU A 301 6.39 10.24 43.01
CA LEU A 301 6.78 8.84 42.81
C LEU A 301 5.55 7.95 42.58
N SER A 302 4.45 8.20 43.29
CA SER A 302 3.18 7.50 43.09
C SER A 302 2.59 7.73 41.69
N VAL A 303 2.59 8.97 41.21
CA VAL A 303 2.12 9.30 39.84
C VAL A 303 2.99 8.65 38.77
N LEU A 304 4.31 8.61 38.96
CA LEU A 304 5.23 7.96 38.02
C LEU A 304 5.03 6.43 37.98
N ASP A 305 4.76 5.79 39.12
CA ASP A 305 4.45 4.36 39.19
C ASP A 305 3.13 4.03 38.49
N GLN A 306 2.11 4.90 38.66
CA GLN A 306 0.82 4.76 38.01
C GLN A 306 0.90 4.91 36.48
N ILE A 307 1.72 5.85 35.98
CA ILE A 307 2.00 5.99 34.55
C ILE A 307 2.78 4.77 34.02
N GLY A 308 3.75 4.27 34.78
CA GLY A 308 4.51 3.06 34.45
C GLY A 308 3.61 1.84 34.28
N SER A 309 2.66 1.64 35.19
CA SER A 309 1.69 0.55 35.14
C SER A 309 0.78 0.62 33.90
N VAL A 310 0.22 1.81 33.60
CA VAL A 310 -0.65 2.02 32.43
C VAL A 310 0.12 1.81 31.12
N LEU A 311 1.39 2.23 31.05
CA LEU A 311 2.24 1.98 29.87
C LEU A 311 2.56 0.49 29.72
N ALA A 312 2.84 -0.22 30.82
CA ALA A 312 3.11 -1.65 30.80
C ALA A 312 1.89 -2.46 30.34
N GLU A 313 0.69 -2.13 30.84
CA GLU A 313 -0.57 -2.77 30.42
C GLU A 313 -0.86 -2.52 28.94
N ASN A 314 -0.75 -1.28 28.47
CA ASN A 314 -0.97 -0.97 27.04
C ASN A 314 0.04 -1.67 26.12
N LEU A 315 1.30 -1.79 26.56
CA LEU A 315 2.33 -2.50 25.80
C LEU A 315 2.06 -4.01 25.76
N GLN A 316 1.61 -4.58 26.88
CA GLN A 316 1.23 -5.98 27.00
C GLN A 316 0.03 -6.29 26.10
N THR A 317 -1.01 -5.45 26.10
CA THR A 317 -2.19 -5.59 25.21
C THR A 317 -1.78 -5.49 23.74
N ALA A 318 -0.94 -4.52 23.36
CA ALA A 318 -0.47 -4.39 21.99
C ALA A 318 0.37 -5.59 21.51
N LEU A 319 1.20 -6.17 22.39
CA LEU A 319 1.97 -7.38 22.11
C LEU A 319 1.09 -8.63 22.01
N GLU A 320 0.04 -8.71 22.82
CA GLU A 320 -0.94 -9.80 22.78
C GLU A 320 -1.82 -9.73 21.52
N ASP A 321 -2.25 -8.54 21.10
CA ASP A 321 -2.99 -8.32 19.86
C ASP A 321 -2.15 -8.67 18.63
N ASP A 322 -0.87 -8.29 18.62
CA ASP A 322 0.06 -8.64 17.54
C ASP A 322 0.39 -10.14 17.53
N ARG A 323 0.51 -10.78 18.70
CA ARG A 323 0.68 -12.24 18.82
C ARG A 323 -0.58 -13.00 18.39
N ALA A 324 -1.77 -12.48 18.72
CA ALA A 324 -3.05 -13.04 18.29
C ALA A 324 -3.25 -12.89 16.77
N GLY A 325 -2.90 -11.73 16.21
CA GLY A 325 -2.92 -11.47 14.77
C GLY A 325 -1.98 -12.39 13.98
N ARG A 326 -0.74 -12.57 14.45
CA ARG A 326 0.23 -13.49 13.85
C ARG A 326 -0.21 -14.96 13.97
N SER A 327 -0.81 -15.35 15.11
CA SER A 327 -1.34 -16.71 15.32
C SER A 327 -2.60 -17.01 14.51
N ARG A 328 -3.39 -15.99 14.16
CA ARG A 328 -4.55 -16.10 13.26
C ARG A 328 -4.09 -16.29 11.82
N LYS A 329 -3.19 -15.43 11.33
CA LYS A 329 -2.59 -15.55 9.98
C LYS A 329 -1.88 -16.90 9.79
N LEU A 330 -1.16 -17.40 10.79
CA LEU A 330 -0.50 -18.71 10.71
C LEU A 330 -1.51 -19.87 10.64
N ARG A 331 -2.64 -19.78 11.37
CA ARG A 331 -3.71 -20.80 11.30
C ARG A 331 -4.43 -20.79 9.96
N GLU A 332 -4.74 -19.61 9.42
CA GLU A 332 -5.33 -19.45 8.08
C GLU A 332 -4.41 -20.02 6.99
N TRP A 333 -3.11 -19.71 7.08
CA TRP A 333 -2.10 -20.25 6.16
C TRP A 333 -1.95 -21.78 6.26
N LEU A 334 -1.97 -22.34 7.48
CA LEU A 334 -1.92 -23.79 7.69
C LEU A 334 -3.20 -24.49 7.21
N GLU A 335 -4.37 -23.87 7.33
CA GLU A 335 -5.63 -24.40 6.80
C GLU A 335 -5.68 -24.35 5.27
N GLU A 336 -5.19 -23.27 4.64
CA GLU A 336 -5.04 -23.20 3.19
C GLU A 336 -4.07 -24.25 2.66
N GLY A 337 -2.92 -24.43 3.33
CA GLY A 337 -1.98 -25.50 3.01
C GLY A 337 -2.60 -26.90 3.11
N ARG A 338 -3.44 -27.13 4.13
CA ARG A 338 -4.15 -28.40 4.32
C ARG A 338 -5.20 -28.61 3.22
N ARG A 339 -6.01 -27.59 2.88
CA ARG A 339 -7.00 -27.64 1.78
C ARG A 339 -6.34 -27.90 0.42
N ALA A 340 -5.19 -27.28 0.17
CA ALA A 340 -4.42 -27.51 -1.07
C ALA A 340 -3.89 -28.95 -1.16
N ALA A 341 -3.49 -29.55 -0.03
CA ALA A 341 -3.06 -30.95 0.02
C ALA A 341 -4.23 -31.93 -0.20
N THR A 342 -5.41 -31.69 0.37
CA THR A 342 -6.60 -32.53 0.17
C THR A 342 -7.09 -32.48 -1.28
N ASN A 343 -7.04 -31.30 -1.92
CA ASN A 343 -7.40 -31.14 -3.33
C ASN A 343 -6.41 -31.84 -4.29
N ARG A 344 -5.13 -31.96 -3.92
CA ARG A 344 -4.16 -32.76 -4.69
C ARG A 344 -4.37 -34.27 -4.54
N ALA A 345 -4.85 -34.74 -3.38
CA ALA A 345 -5.15 -36.15 -3.17
C ALA A 345 -6.43 -36.62 -3.88
N GLY A 346 -7.40 -35.72 -4.12
CA GLY A 346 -8.66 -36.03 -4.80
C GLY A 346 -8.61 -36.15 -6.33
N ILE A 347 -7.49 -35.79 -6.98
CA ILE A 347 -7.37 -35.76 -8.46
C ILE A 347 -6.85 -37.10 -9.06
N ARG A 348 -6.74 -38.17 -8.27
CA ARG A 348 -6.54 -39.53 -8.80
C ARG A 348 -7.66 -40.48 -8.39
N CYS A 349 -8.80 -40.41 -9.09
CA CYS A 349 -9.66 -41.58 -9.35
C CYS A 349 -10.84 -41.21 -10.26
N ARG A 350 -10.60 -41.05 -11.57
CA ARG A 350 -11.64 -41.33 -12.59
C ARG A 350 -11.05 -42.17 -13.72
N ARG A 351 -11.73 -43.30 -13.93
CA ARG A 351 -11.44 -44.51 -14.74
C ARG A 351 -11.22 -44.22 -16.24
N LYS A 352 -10.56 -45.15 -16.96
CA LYS A 352 -11.12 -45.90 -18.11
C LYS A 352 -10.14 -46.97 -18.70
N PRO A 353 -10.60 -47.86 -19.61
CA PRO A 353 -10.39 -49.33 -19.58
C PRO A 353 -9.21 -49.85 -20.42
N GLY A 354 -8.90 -51.15 -20.26
CA GLY A 354 -7.76 -51.85 -20.91
C GLY A 354 -7.83 -52.01 -22.43
N PRO A 355 -6.78 -52.59 -23.05
CA PRO A 355 -6.83 -54.03 -23.34
C PRO A 355 -5.50 -54.83 -23.23
N LYS A 356 -5.69 -56.15 -23.00
CA LYS A 356 -4.94 -57.39 -23.35
C LYS A 356 -3.39 -57.44 -23.44
N ARG A 357 -2.87 -58.37 -22.61
CA ARG A 357 -1.81 -59.41 -22.78
C ARG A 357 -0.35 -59.01 -23.14
N CYS A 358 0.58 -59.33 -22.24
CA CYS A 358 1.53 -60.47 -22.33
C CYS A 358 2.53 -60.42 -21.16
N GLY A 359 2.92 -61.59 -20.63
CA GLY A 359 3.61 -61.72 -19.34
C GLY A 359 5.14 -61.68 -19.38
N ARG A 360 5.75 -61.51 -18.19
CA ARG A 360 6.86 -62.29 -17.62
C ARG A 360 7.35 -61.68 -16.28
N LYS A 361 7.33 -62.53 -15.24
CA LYS A 361 8.13 -62.62 -13.99
C LYS A 361 8.18 -61.47 -12.96
N PRO A 362 8.35 -61.81 -11.65
CA PRO A 362 8.21 -60.88 -10.54
C PRO A 362 9.56 -60.39 -9.98
N CYS A 363 9.64 -59.12 -9.57
CA CYS A 363 10.64 -58.62 -8.63
C CYS A 363 9.96 -57.70 -7.60
N SER A 364 10.15 -57.98 -6.32
CA SER A 364 9.96 -57.05 -5.20
C SER A 364 11.34 -56.76 -4.56
N PRO A 365 11.45 -55.92 -3.51
CA PRO A 365 11.02 -54.53 -3.40
C PRO A 365 12.24 -53.62 -3.08
N CYS A 366 12.18 -52.32 -3.39
CA CYS A 366 13.11 -51.37 -2.79
C CYS A 366 12.40 -50.04 -2.48
N ALA A 367 11.86 -49.96 -1.27
CA ALA A 367 11.30 -48.75 -0.69
C ALA A 367 12.22 -48.30 0.46
N THR A 368 13.36 -47.69 0.15
CA THR A 368 14.20 -46.99 1.15
C THR A 368 15.13 -45.97 0.50
N SER A 369 14.65 -44.81 0.03
CA SER A 369 15.57 -43.68 -0.26
C SER A 369 14.94 -42.27 -0.34
N MET A 370 13.85 -41.98 0.38
CA MET A 370 13.29 -40.62 0.41
C MET A 370 12.89 -40.11 1.80
N SER A 371 13.72 -40.37 2.82
CA SER A 371 13.53 -39.78 4.17
C SER A 371 14.80 -39.16 4.79
N ARG A 372 15.84 -38.86 3.98
CA ARG A 372 17.10 -38.26 4.50
C ARG A 372 17.52 -36.92 3.88
N ARG A 373 16.70 -36.26 3.08
CA ARG A 373 17.03 -34.93 2.51
C ARG A 373 16.20 -33.75 3.01
N LEU A 374 15.38 -33.92 4.05
CA LEU A 374 14.56 -32.85 4.64
C LEU A 374 14.94 -32.46 6.08
N LYS A 375 16.17 -32.78 6.53
CA LYS A 375 16.64 -32.46 7.88
C LYS A 375 17.94 -31.64 7.96
N ALA A 376 18.34 -30.95 6.89
CA ALA A 376 19.64 -30.26 6.82
C ALA A 376 19.60 -28.77 6.42
N CYS A 377 18.45 -28.08 6.46
CA CYS A 377 18.38 -26.65 6.13
C CYS A 377 17.87 -25.73 7.26
N LEU A 378 17.84 -26.20 8.51
CA LEU A 378 17.45 -25.38 9.65
C LEU A 378 18.46 -25.49 10.79
N THR A 379 19.67 -24.98 10.56
CA THR A 379 20.58 -24.50 11.61
C THR A 379 21.77 -23.78 10.96
N LYS A 380 21.71 -22.45 10.79
CA LYS A 380 22.89 -21.60 10.96
C LYS A 380 22.46 -20.23 11.52
N PRO A 381 23.10 -19.75 12.61
CA PRO A 381 22.80 -18.47 13.22
C PRO A 381 23.52 -17.32 12.52
N THR A 382 22.96 -16.14 12.72
CA THR A 382 23.45 -14.80 12.36
C THR A 382 24.79 -14.47 13.03
N SER A 383 25.65 -13.83 12.25
CA SER A 383 26.71 -12.92 12.70
C SER A 383 26.67 -11.69 11.82
#